data_AF-A2GFY9-F1
#
_entry.id   AF-A2GFY9-F1
#
_cell.length_a   1.000
_cell.length_b   1.000
_cell.length_c   1.000
_cell.angle_alpha   90.00
_cell.angle_beta   90.00
_cell.angle_gamma   90.00
#
_symmetry.space_group_name_H-M   'P 1'
#
loop_
_entity.id
_entity.type
_entity.pdbx_description
1 polymer ?
#
loop_
_entity_poly.entity_id
_entity_poly.type
_entity_poly.pdbx_seq_one_letter_code
_entity_poly.pdbx_strand_id
1 'polypeptide(L)'
;MNINNATKLLLITSKLITSKDILYVTPDDQIGTMSQLHGRQIIPILSVVICNFFKNNKNITEDFLESIILIVCNLACTKETNDDLNFYLLTSSYNIIRFIHSEFPGKYPSLLAMLYSAAQTTLSKFLSYFNNSIQRVAHDCKLLITQIEVFQEQLIMSGYGQNFFQSIMQIMLQIVDFRVVSKWIFDLDTNNINMGPLINEFKEYNFPLLHSLLYIFAFGENIVNKRKFYEYVVPEMQGEWFMYAMFRLINCQKILVEPDRVLAVLQSKIVPSFPDIEGWAFDNKEMRLDEVKAIILPELPADYNI
;
A
#
# COMPACT_ATOMS: atom_id res chain seq x y z
N MET A 1 -28.39 21.80 -19.63
CA MET A 1 -27.31 21.30 -18.74
C MET A 1 -26.52 22.52 -18.27
N ASN A 2 -26.39 22.75 -16.96
CA ASN A 2 -25.82 23.98 -16.38
C ASN A 2 -24.29 24.03 -16.59
N ILE A 3 -23.83 24.69 -17.66
CA ILE A 3 -22.40 25.01 -17.90
C ILE A 3 -21.74 25.62 -16.64
N ASN A 4 -22.53 26.32 -15.83
CA ASN A 4 -22.11 26.91 -14.56
C ASN A 4 -21.71 25.86 -13.49
N ASN A 5 -22.51 24.80 -13.32
CA ASN A 5 -22.25 23.76 -12.31
C ASN A 5 -21.02 22.92 -12.70
N ALA A 6 -20.89 22.65 -14.00
CA ALA A 6 -19.73 22.02 -14.60
C ALA A 6 -18.42 22.78 -14.33
N THR A 7 -18.42 24.08 -14.62
CA THR A 7 -17.26 24.96 -14.38
C THR A 7 -16.94 25.06 -12.88
N LYS A 8 -17.98 25.13 -12.03
CA LYS A 8 -17.82 25.15 -10.57
C LYS A 8 -17.18 23.87 -10.04
N LEU A 9 -17.58 22.71 -10.55
CA LEU A 9 -16.98 21.42 -10.19
C LEU A 9 -15.49 21.36 -10.56
N LEU A 10 -15.12 21.81 -11.76
CA LEU A 10 -13.72 21.87 -12.20
C LEU A 10 -12.87 22.78 -11.32
N LEU A 11 -13.39 23.96 -10.96
CA LEU A 11 -12.72 24.91 -10.07
C LEU A 11 -12.54 24.35 -8.66
N ILE A 12 -13.60 23.76 -8.08
CA ILE A 12 -13.53 23.15 -6.75
C ILE A 12 -12.57 21.96 -6.75
N THR A 13 -12.64 21.08 -7.76
CA THR A 13 -11.74 19.93 -7.91
C THR A 13 -10.28 20.37 -7.98
N SER A 14 -9.98 21.34 -8.85
CA SER A 14 -8.62 21.89 -8.97
C SER A 14 -8.15 22.50 -7.66
N LYS A 15 -9.01 23.27 -6.97
CA LYS A 15 -8.68 23.88 -5.67
C LYS A 15 -8.38 22.83 -4.60
N LEU A 16 -9.18 21.77 -4.52
CA LEU A 16 -9.04 20.71 -3.52
C LEU A 16 -7.81 19.84 -3.72
N ILE A 17 -7.32 19.71 -4.96
CA ILE A 17 -6.11 18.92 -5.25
C ILE A 17 -4.84 19.79 -5.15
N THR A 18 -4.94 21.08 -5.49
CA THR A 18 -3.79 22.00 -5.43
C THR A 18 -3.64 22.70 -4.07
N SER A 19 -4.60 22.56 -3.16
CA SER A 19 -4.50 23.12 -1.82
C SER A 19 -3.38 22.46 -1.03
N LYS A 20 -2.69 23.26 -0.22
CA LYS A 20 -1.67 22.75 0.71
C LYS A 20 -2.26 21.80 1.74
N ASP A 21 -3.50 22.07 2.17
CA ASP A 21 -4.22 21.26 3.13
C ASP A 21 -5.19 20.33 2.40
N ILE A 22 -5.01 19.03 2.61
CA ILE A 22 -5.92 18.00 2.10
C ILE A 22 -7.06 17.84 3.09
N LEU A 23 -8.27 18.06 2.60
CA LEU A 23 -9.48 18.10 3.41
C LEU A 23 -10.28 16.81 3.30
N TYR A 24 -10.76 16.36 4.44
CA TYR A 24 -11.65 15.23 4.57
C TYR A 24 -12.94 15.66 5.26
N VAL A 25 -13.98 14.84 5.09
CA VAL A 25 -15.26 14.98 5.77
C VAL A 25 -15.61 13.69 6.49
N THR A 26 -16.14 13.80 7.70
CA THR A 26 -16.59 12.66 8.51
C THR A 26 -18.09 12.39 8.28
N PRO A 27 -18.62 11.21 8.70
CA PRO A 27 -20.05 10.91 8.61
C PRO A 27 -20.95 11.86 9.42
N ASP A 28 -20.40 12.57 10.41
CA ASP A 28 -21.08 13.60 11.22
C ASP A 28 -20.84 15.03 10.69
N ASP A 29 -20.55 15.16 9.39
CA ASP A 29 -20.41 16.43 8.65
C ASP A 29 -19.28 17.35 9.14
N GLN A 30 -18.28 16.82 9.85
CA GLN A 30 -17.10 17.60 10.25
C GLN A 30 -16.07 17.62 9.13
N ILE A 31 -15.53 18.79 8.82
CA ILE A 31 -14.47 18.96 7.82
C ILE A 31 -13.17 19.36 8.50
N GLY A 32 -12.09 18.71 8.10
CA GLY A 32 -10.76 18.99 8.60
C GLY A 32 -9.67 18.25 7.84
N THR A 33 -8.43 18.46 8.26
CA THR A 33 -7.28 17.67 7.81
C THR A 33 -7.26 16.30 8.50
N MET A 34 -6.45 15.38 7.98
CA MET A 34 -6.31 14.05 8.60
C MET A 34 -5.88 14.12 10.07
N SER A 35 -4.96 15.04 10.40
CA SER A 35 -4.50 15.26 11.78
C SER A 35 -5.58 15.81 12.72
N GLN A 36 -6.56 16.55 12.19
CA GLN A 36 -7.68 17.09 12.97
C GLN A 36 -8.79 16.06 13.21
N LEU A 37 -8.88 15.04 12.36
CA LEU A 37 -9.96 14.04 12.35
C LEU A 37 -9.49 12.64 12.79
N HIS A 38 -8.38 12.56 13.53
CA HIS A 38 -7.77 11.31 13.97
C HIS A 38 -8.76 10.37 14.68
N GLY A 39 -8.65 9.07 14.39
CA GLY A 39 -9.53 8.03 14.94
C GLY A 39 -10.96 8.03 14.41
N ARG A 40 -11.29 8.88 13.43
CA ARG A 40 -12.61 8.91 12.78
C ARG A 40 -12.56 8.30 11.39
N GLN A 41 -13.70 7.77 10.95
CA GLN A 41 -13.88 7.47 9.54
C GLN A 41 -13.87 8.78 8.76
N ILE A 42 -13.07 8.83 7.70
CA ILE A 42 -12.88 10.02 6.86
C ILE A 42 -13.17 9.67 5.40
N ILE A 43 -13.80 10.61 4.72
CA ILE A 43 -14.08 10.53 3.28
C ILE A 43 -13.41 11.74 2.62
N PRO A 44 -12.60 11.54 1.56
CA PRO A 44 -12.03 12.65 0.80
C PRO A 44 -13.11 13.63 0.35
N ILE A 45 -12.99 14.93 0.68
CA ILE A 45 -14.02 15.91 0.32
C ILE A 45 -14.21 15.97 -1.21
N LEU A 46 -13.14 15.74 -1.98
CA LEU A 46 -13.19 15.61 -3.44
C LEU A 46 -14.19 14.55 -3.89
N SER A 47 -14.17 13.37 -3.28
CA SER A 47 -15.10 12.30 -3.62
C SER A 47 -16.54 12.68 -3.30
N VAL A 48 -16.79 13.34 -2.16
CA VAL A 48 -18.14 13.79 -1.78
C VAL A 48 -18.66 14.85 -2.74
N VAL A 49 -17.83 15.81 -3.14
CA VAL A 49 -18.15 16.85 -4.13
C VAL A 49 -18.53 16.22 -5.47
N ILE A 50 -17.71 15.28 -5.97
CA ILE A 50 -17.97 14.59 -7.24
C ILE A 50 -19.26 13.77 -7.13
N CYS A 51 -19.43 12.95 -6.09
CA CYS A 51 -20.61 12.10 -5.92
C CYS A 51 -21.91 12.92 -5.74
N ASN A 52 -21.87 14.05 -5.03
CA ASN A 52 -23.02 14.95 -4.92
C ASN A 52 -23.39 15.56 -6.28
N PHE A 53 -22.40 15.91 -7.10
CA PHE A 53 -22.66 16.37 -8.46
C PHE A 53 -23.39 15.30 -9.31
N PHE A 54 -22.95 14.03 -9.24
CA PHE A 54 -23.64 12.90 -9.87
C PHE A 54 -25.09 12.76 -9.39
N LYS A 55 -25.31 12.83 -8.07
CA LYS A 55 -26.63 12.69 -7.45
C LYS A 55 -27.63 13.75 -7.94
N ASN A 56 -27.17 15.00 -8.04
CA ASN A 56 -27.99 16.15 -8.42
C ASN A 56 -28.22 16.26 -9.93
N ASN A 57 -27.41 15.58 -10.76
CA ASN A 57 -27.44 15.74 -12.21
C ASN A 57 -27.53 14.37 -12.92
N LYS A 58 -28.67 13.70 -12.82
CA LYS A 58 -28.86 12.32 -13.31
C LYS A 58 -28.76 12.10 -14.84
N ASN A 59 -28.69 13.16 -15.63
CA ASN A 59 -28.64 13.14 -17.10
C ASN A 59 -27.40 13.89 -17.66
N ILE A 60 -26.23 13.69 -17.06
CA ILE A 60 -24.97 14.26 -17.56
C ILE A 60 -24.48 13.47 -18.78
N THR A 61 -23.99 14.17 -19.80
CA THR A 61 -23.26 13.57 -20.93
C THR A 61 -21.90 13.02 -20.47
N GLU A 62 -21.57 11.79 -20.85
CA GLU A 62 -20.35 11.08 -20.44
C GLU A 62 -19.08 11.94 -20.61
N ASP A 63 -18.88 12.56 -21.78
CA ASP A 63 -17.71 13.39 -22.12
C ASP A 63 -17.32 14.43 -21.06
N PHE A 64 -18.30 15.00 -20.36
CA PHE A 64 -18.04 16.00 -19.33
C PHE A 64 -17.50 15.38 -18.03
N LEU A 65 -18.04 14.23 -17.64
CA LEU A 65 -17.56 13.47 -16.47
C LEU A 65 -16.16 12.94 -16.70
N GLU A 66 -15.88 12.50 -17.92
CA GLU A 66 -14.55 12.05 -18.32
C GLU A 66 -13.52 13.17 -18.12
N SER A 67 -13.84 14.41 -18.49
CA SER A 67 -12.94 15.56 -18.35
C SER A 67 -12.54 15.86 -16.90
N ILE A 68 -13.45 15.72 -15.93
CA ILE A 68 -13.17 15.93 -14.50
C ILE A 68 -12.32 14.79 -13.96
N ILE A 69 -12.61 13.58 -14.41
CA ILE A 69 -11.97 12.37 -13.91
C ILE A 69 -10.58 12.26 -14.50
N LEU A 70 -10.39 12.73 -15.74
CA LEU A 70 -9.08 12.99 -16.35
C LEU A 70 -8.18 13.88 -15.49
N ILE A 71 -8.72 14.83 -14.72
CA ILE A 71 -7.90 15.63 -13.79
C ILE A 71 -7.37 14.74 -12.66
N VAL A 72 -8.25 13.94 -12.05
CA VAL A 72 -7.87 12.96 -11.02
C VAL A 72 -6.85 11.95 -11.59
N CYS A 73 -7.08 11.43 -12.80
CA CYS A 73 -6.19 10.50 -13.48
C CYS A 73 -4.83 11.14 -13.82
N ASN A 74 -4.80 12.36 -14.35
CA ASN A 74 -3.57 13.03 -14.73
C ASN A 74 -2.68 13.30 -13.51
N LEU A 75 -3.28 13.72 -12.39
CA LEU A 75 -2.56 13.94 -11.14
C LEU A 75 -2.08 12.63 -10.53
N ALA A 76 -2.93 11.59 -10.53
CA ALA A 76 -2.53 10.23 -10.18
C ALA A 76 -1.36 9.72 -11.04
N CYS A 77 -1.19 10.21 -12.27
CA CYS A 77 -0.08 9.86 -13.17
C CYS A 77 1.20 10.70 -12.95
N THR A 78 1.15 11.86 -12.28
CA THR A 78 2.34 12.72 -12.07
C THR A 78 3.32 12.17 -11.00
N LYS A 79 4.63 12.19 -11.26
CA LYS A 79 5.66 11.65 -10.33
C LYS A 79 5.92 12.53 -9.09
N GLU A 80 5.35 13.72 -9.03
CA GLU A 80 5.63 14.75 -8.01
C GLU A 80 4.62 14.75 -6.85
N THR A 81 3.69 13.79 -6.80
CA THR A 81 2.69 13.72 -5.73
C THR A 81 3.30 13.28 -4.40
N ASN A 82 2.88 13.89 -3.31
CA ASN A 82 3.23 13.48 -1.95
C ASN A 82 2.31 12.34 -1.45
N ASP A 83 2.64 11.78 -0.29
CA ASP A 83 2.01 10.56 0.24
C ASP A 83 0.55 10.79 0.59
N ASP A 84 0.27 11.90 1.27
CA ASP A 84 -1.07 12.29 1.65
C ASP A 84 -1.94 12.51 0.41
N LEU A 85 -1.39 13.05 -0.69
CA LEU A 85 -2.10 13.24 -1.95
C LEU A 85 -2.33 11.93 -2.69
N ASN A 86 -1.34 11.03 -2.74
CA ASN A 86 -1.52 9.70 -3.33
C ASN A 86 -2.60 8.94 -2.57
N PHE A 87 -2.54 8.96 -1.25
CA PHE A 87 -3.57 8.37 -0.41
C PHE A 87 -4.95 8.99 -0.67
N TYR A 88 -5.03 10.32 -0.69
CA TYR A 88 -6.26 11.05 -0.96
C TYR A 88 -6.88 10.74 -2.33
N LEU A 89 -6.06 10.65 -3.38
CA LEU A 89 -6.50 10.32 -4.74
C LEU A 89 -6.95 8.86 -4.86
N LEU A 90 -6.26 7.93 -4.19
CA LEU A 90 -6.65 6.52 -4.11
C LEU A 90 -8.01 6.38 -3.44
N THR A 91 -8.15 6.96 -2.25
CA THR A 91 -9.40 6.92 -1.47
C THR A 91 -10.52 7.64 -2.21
N SER A 92 -10.23 8.73 -2.93
CA SER A 92 -11.23 9.43 -3.73
C SER A 92 -11.74 8.58 -4.88
N SER A 93 -10.83 7.99 -5.66
CA SER A 93 -11.16 7.13 -6.79
C SER A 93 -12.02 5.95 -6.33
N TYR A 94 -11.65 5.34 -5.20
CA TYR A 94 -12.39 4.22 -4.61
C TYR A 94 -13.82 4.60 -4.22
N ASN A 95 -14.00 5.73 -3.52
CA ASN A 95 -15.32 6.20 -3.10
C ASN A 95 -16.21 6.55 -4.29
N ILE A 96 -15.66 7.17 -5.35
CA ILE A 96 -16.41 7.49 -6.56
C ILE A 96 -16.84 6.21 -7.30
N ILE A 97 -15.93 5.23 -7.46
CA ILE A 97 -16.25 3.93 -8.08
C ILE A 97 -17.39 3.24 -7.35
N ARG A 98 -17.31 3.17 -6.01
CA ARG A 98 -18.35 2.55 -5.17
C ARG A 98 -19.69 3.24 -5.32
N PHE A 99 -19.69 4.57 -5.29
CA PHE A 99 -20.90 5.37 -5.43
C PHE A 99 -21.58 5.15 -6.80
N ILE A 100 -20.80 5.12 -7.88
CA ILE A 100 -21.33 4.85 -9.22
C ILE A 100 -21.94 3.45 -9.29
N HIS A 101 -21.26 2.43 -8.76
CA HIS A 101 -21.79 1.07 -8.74
C HIS A 101 -23.08 0.94 -7.92
N SER A 102 -23.20 1.64 -6.78
CA SER A 102 -24.38 1.57 -5.93
C SER A 102 -25.58 2.35 -6.48
N GLU A 103 -25.36 3.58 -6.95
CA GLU A 103 -26.45 4.49 -7.35
C GLU A 103 -26.79 4.40 -8.85
N PHE A 104 -25.84 3.98 -9.68
CA PHE A 104 -25.97 3.95 -11.14
C PHE A 104 -25.49 2.61 -11.73
N PRO A 105 -26.05 1.47 -11.29
CA PRO A 105 -25.58 0.15 -11.72
C PRO A 105 -25.64 0.00 -13.25
N GLY A 106 -24.51 -0.41 -13.83
CA GLY A 106 -24.36 -0.61 -15.28
C GLY A 106 -24.23 0.66 -16.12
N LYS A 107 -24.17 1.85 -15.50
CA LYS A 107 -23.92 3.12 -16.21
C LYS A 107 -22.45 3.54 -16.13
N TYR A 108 -22.03 4.40 -17.06
CA TYR A 108 -20.70 5.01 -17.11
C TYR A 108 -19.52 4.02 -17.17
N PRO A 109 -19.55 3.00 -18.06
CA PRO A 109 -18.49 1.99 -18.12
C PRO A 109 -17.10 2.55 -18.47
N SER A 110 -17.03 3.51 -19.40
CA SER A 110 -15.77 4.18 -19.79
C SER A 110 -15.17 4.95 -18.61
N LEU A 111 -16.01 5.65 -17.87
CA LEU A 111 -15.62 6.39 -16.68
C LEU A 111 -15.08 5.47 -15.58
N LEU A 112 -15.79 4.37 -15.31
CA LEU A 112 -15.34 3.37 -14.34
C LEU A 112 -13.97 2.80 -14.74
N ALA A 113 -13.75 2.51 -16.03
CA ALA A 113 -12.47 2.04 -16.53
C ALA A 113 -11.33 3.05 -16.27
N MET A 114 -11.57 4.34 -16.51
CA MET A 114 -10.59 5.40 -16.20
C MET A 114 -10.30 5.51 -14.70
N LEU A 115 -11.34 5.49 -13.86
CA LEU A 115 -11.18 5.51 -12.41
C LEU A 115 -10.41 4.30 -11.89
N TYR A 116 -10.67 3.10 -12.42
CA TYR A 116 -9.89 1.91 -12.07
C TYR A 116 -8.41 2.07 -12.45
N SER A 117 -8.11 2.53 -13.66
CA SER A 117 -6.74 2.75 -14.10
C SER A 117 -6.02 3.79 -13.22
N ALA A 118 -6.69 4.87 -12.83
CA ALA A 118 -6.15 5.87 -11.91
C ALA A 118 -5.93 5.30 -10.49
N ALA A 119 -6.89 4.53 -9.97
CA ALA A 119 -6.74 3.87 -8.68
C ALA A 119 -5.55 2.91 -8.67
N GLN A 120 -5.36 2.11 -9.72
CA GLN A 120 -4.24 1.18 -9.86
C GLN A 120 -2.89 1.91 -9.92
N THR A 121 -2.81 2.99 -10.70
CA THR A 121 -1.61 3.82 -10.79
C THR A 121 -1.27 4.45 -9.44
N THR A 122 -2.28 4.95 -8.74
CA THR A 122 -2.10 5.59 -7.43
C THR A 122 -1.70 4.57 -6.36
N LEU A 123 -2.28 3.36 -6.42
CA LEU A 123 -1.95 2.25 -5.53
C LEU A 123 -0.49 1.79 -5.72
N SER A 124 -0.04 1.66 -6.96
CA SER A 124 1.37 1.36 -7.25
C SER A 124 2.32 2.43 -6.70
N LYS A 125 1.97 3.71 -6.83
CA LYS A 125 2.74 4.82 -6.25
C LYS A 125 2.74 4.81 -4.73
N PHE A 126 1.59 4.58 -4.11
CA PHE A 126 1.46 4.43 -2.66
C PHE A 126 2.36 3.31 -2.13
N LEU A 127 2.33 2.13 -2.76
CA LEU A 127 3.17 1.00 -2.36
C LEU A 127 4.66 1.23 -2.64
N SER A 128 4.99 1.90 -3.74
CA SER A 128 6.37 2.32 -4.04
C SER A 128 6.91 3.30 -3.00
N TYR A 129 6.06 4.20 -2.53
CA TYR A 129 6.39 5.11 -1.43
C TYR A 129 6.58 4.34 -0.12
N PHE A 130 5.61 3.50 0.26
CA PHE A 130 5.71 2.64 1.43
C PHE A 130 7.03 1.86 1.44
N ASN A 131 7.40 1.26 0.30
CA ASN A 131 8.67 0.59 0.10
C ASN A 131 9.89 1.49 0.41
N ASN A 132 9.91 2.73 -0.07
CA ASN A 132 10.99 3.68 0.20
C ASN A 132 11.06 4.08 1.68
N SER A 133 9.91 4.22 2.35
CA SER A 133 9.85 4.54 3.78
C SER A 133 10.35 3.38 4.64
N ILE A 134 9.91 2.16 4.36
CA ILE A 134 10.37 0.95 5.05
C ILE A 134 11.87 0.75 4.86
N GLN A 135 12.42 0.98 3.68
CA GLN A 135 13.86 0.83 3.43
C GLN A 135 14.72 1.69 4.38
N ARG A 136 14.24 2.87 4.79
CA ARG A 136 14.96 3.77 5.70
C ARG A 136 14.99 3.25 7.13
N VAL A 137 13.94 2.55 7.54
CA VAL A 137 13.76 2.06 8.92
C VAL A 137 13.94 0.55 9.05
N ALA A 138 14.31 -0.15 7.97
CA ALA A 138 14.47 -1.62 7.92
C ALA A 138 15.44 -2.22 8.96
N HIS A 139 16.22 -1.38 9.63
CA HIS A 139 17.15 -1.74 10.69
C HIS A 139 16.57 -1.62 12.12
N ASP A 140 15.41 -0.99 12.30
CA ASP A 140 14.79 -0.75 13.61
C ASP A 140 13.38 -1.37 13.64
N CYS A 141 13.23 -2.43 14.42
CA CYS A 141 11.98 -3.16 14.56
C CYS A 141 10.83 -2.29 15.10
N LYS A 142 11.13 -1.37 16.04
CA LYS A 142 10.10 -0.52 16.65
C LYS A 142 9.60 0.51 15.64
N LEU A 143 10.52 1.15 14.92
CA LEU A 143 10.15 2.11 13.87
C LEU A 143 9.40 1.42 12.71
N LEU A 144 9.77 0.19 12.34
CA LEU A 144 9.04 -0.59 11.35
C LEU A 144 7.59 -0.85 11.78
N ILE A 145 7.38 -1.33 13.01
CA ILE A 145 6.03 -1.58 13.55
C ILE A 145 5.21 -0.30 13.52
N THR A 146 5.74 0.79 14.10
CA THR A 146 5.04 2.08 14.12
C THR A 146 4.72 2.57 12.71
N GLN A 147 5.63 2.41 11.74
CA GLN A 147 5.38 2.83 10.37
C GLN A 147 4.23 2.01 9.74
N ILE A 148 4.23 0.69 9.91
CA ILE A 148 3.17 -0.18 9.39
C ILE A 148 1.83 0.16 10.05
N GLU A 149 1.80 0.34 11.38
CA GLU A 149 0.60 0.73 12.14
C GLU A 149 0.02 2.06 11.66
N VAL A 150 0.87 3.06 11.38
CA VAL A 150 0.41 4.35 10.83
C VAL A 150 -0.30 4.14 9.50
N PHE A 151 0.29 3.42 8.55
CA PHE A 151 -0.38 3.13 7.28
C PHE A 151 -1.65 2.30 7.45
N GLN A 152 -1.64 1.34 8.37
CA GLN A 152 -2.80 0.53 8.70
C GLN A 152 -3.96 1.39 9.21
N GLU A 153 -3.68 2.30 10.13
CA GLU A 153 -4.68 3.23 10.66
C GLU A 153 -5.24 4.13 9.55
N GLN A 154 -4.38 4.68 8.68
CA GLN A 154 -4.82 5.50 7.55
C GLN A 154 -5.81 4.73 6.65
N LEU A 155 -5.48 3.49 6.30
CA LEU A 155 -6.33 2.62 5.49
C LEU A 155 -7.66 2.30 6.18
N ILE A 156 -7.65 2.00 7.49
CA ILE A 156 -8.86 1.74 8.28
C ILE A 156 -9.77 2.97 8.30
N MET A 157 -9.21 4.15 8.60
CA MET A 157 -9.95 5.42 8.64
C MET A 157 -10.63 5.74 7.30
N SER A 158 -10.07 5.28 6.18
CA SER A 158 -10.63 5.50 4.85
C SER A 158 -11.88 4.67 4.52
N GLY A 159 -12.23 3.69 5.37
CA GLY A 159 -13.42 2.87 5.16
C GLY A 159 -13.36 1.98 3.92
N TYR A 160 -12.14 1.56 3.53
CA TYR A 160 -11.97 0.48 2.57
C TYR A 160 -12.65 -0.79 3.08
N GLY A 161 -13.11 -1.64 2.16
CA GLY A 161 -13.67 -2.93 2.56
C GLY A 161 -12.58 -3.87 3.04
N GLN A 162 -12.98 -4.84 3.86
CA GLN A 162 -12.05 -5.70 4.60
C GLN A 162 -11.15 -6.51 3.66
N ASN A 163 -11.68 -7.00 2.53
CA ASN A 163 -10.90 -7.81 1.60
C ASN A 163 -9.80 -6.97 0.94
N PHE A 164 -10.16 -5.78 0.45
CA PHE A 164 -9.20 -4.87 -0.17
C PHE A 164 -8.12 -4.41 0.82
N PHE A 165 -8.52 -4.09 2.06
CA PHE A 165 -7.59 -3.77 3.13
C PHE A 165 -6.61 -4.91 3.41
N GLN A 166 -7.12 -6.15 3.57
CA GLN A 166 -6.28 -7.32 3.81
C GLN A 166 -5.30 -7.59 2.66
N SER A 167 -5.75 -7.42 1.42
CA SER A 167 -4.91 -7.58 0.24
C SER A 167 -3.77 -6.53 0.20
N ILE A 168 -4.07 -5.25 0.48
CA ILE A 168 -3.04 -4.19 0.61
C ILE A 168 -2.06 -4.52 1.74
N MET A 169 -2.56 -4.93 2.91
CA MET A 169 -1.71 -5.28 4.04
C MET A 169 -0.78 -6.46 3.70
N GLN A 170 -1.27 -7.45 2.96
CA GLN A 170 -0.46 -8.60 2.55
C GLN A 170 0.73 -8.18 1.66
N ILE A 171 0.52 -7.35 0.64
CA ILE A 171 1.61 -6.88 -0.24
C ILE A 171 2.57 -5.96 0.52
N MET A 172 2.07 -5.12 1.45
CA MET A 172 2.91 -4.31 2.34
C MET A 172 3.83 -5.20 3.21
N LEU A 173 3.29 -6.26 3.81
CA LEU A 173 4.08 -7.18 4.64
C LEU A 173 5.08 -8.00 3.80
N GLN A 174 4.77 -8.34 2.55
CA GLN A 174 5.74 -8.92 1.60
C GLN A 174 6.91 -7.98 1.30
N ILE A 175 6.64 -6.68 1.10
CA ILE A 175 7.67 -5.66 0.92
C ILE A 175 8.56 -5.58 2.16
N VAL A 176 7.97 -5.60 3.36
CA VAL A 176 8.69 -5.58 4.64
C VAL A 176 9.59 -6.80 4.77
N ASP A 177 9.05 -8.01 4.55
CA ASP A 177 9.79 -9.28 4.64
C ASP A 177 11.04 -9.24 3.75
N PHE A 178 10.87 -8.84 2.49
CA PHE A 178 11.98 -8.71 1.54
C PHE A 178 13.00 -7.64 1.98
N ARG A 179 12.53 -6.43 2.33
CA ARG A 179 13.43 -5.30 2.62
C ARG A 179 14.23 -5.49 3.89
N VAL A 180 13.61 -6.03 4.93
CA VAL A 180 14.31 -6.31 6.18
C VAL A 180 15.38 -7.38 5.95
N VAL A 181 15.04 -8.49 5.31
CA VAL A 181 15.99 -9.58 5.04
C VAL A 181 17.13 -9.10 4.15
N SER A 182 16.82 -8.39 3.07
CA SER A 182 17.83 -7.81 2.18
C SER A 182 18.77 -6.86 2.94
N LYS A 183 18.22 -5.92 3.72
CA LYS A 183 19.02 -5.00 4.54
C LYS A 183 19.95 -5.77 5.47
N TRP A 184 19.46 -6.82 6.12
CA TRP A 184 20.23 -7.61 7.06
C TRP A 184 21.23 -8.57 6.47
N ILE A 185 21.05 -9.01 5.24
CA ILE A 185 22.06 -9.85 4.61
C ILE A 185 23.19 -8.95 4.12
N PHE A 186 22.86 -7.82 3.50
CA PHE A 186 23.82 -7.03 2.72
C PHE A 186 24.39 -5.79 3.44
N ASP A 187 23.76 -5.29 4.50
CA ASP A 187 24.24 -4.08 5.19
C ASP A 187 25.10 -4.41 6.40
N LEU A 188 26.38 -4.04 6.38
CA LEU A 188 27.36 -4.40 7.40
C LEU A 188 27.07 -3.83 8.80
N ASP A 189 26.22 -2.80 8.90
CA ASP A 189 25.95 -2.11 10.17
C ASP A 189 24.90 -2.83 11.06
N THR A 190 24.22 -3.85 10.53
CA THR A 190 23.12 -4.54 11.23
C THR A 190 23.60 -5.77 12.02
N ASN A 191 24.36 -5.54 13.11
CA ASN A 191 25.04 -6.61 13.86
C ASN A 191 24.17 -7.41 14.84
N ASN A 192 23.07 -6.83 15.36
CA ASN A 192 22.11 -7.53 16.20
C ASN A 192 20.76 -6.81 16.05
N ILE A 193 19.86 -7.34 15.27
CA ILE A 193 18.48 -6.85 15.31
C ILE A 193 17.61 -8.04 15.74
N ASN A 194 16.60 -7.74 16.53
CA ASN A 194 15.63 -8.72 17.01
C ASN A 194 14.31 -8.46 16.28
N MET A 195 13.94 -9.32 15.33
CA MET A 195 12.65 -9.23 14.62
C MET A 195 11.54 -10.06 15.26
N GLY A 196 11.79 -10.69 16.41
CA GLY A 196 10.74 -11.35 17.18
C GLY A 196 9.52 -10.46 17.44
N PRO A 197 9.68 -9.18 17.85
CA PRO A 197 8.55 -8.28 18.03
C PRO A 197 7.74 -8.05 16.75
N LEU A 198 8.38 -7.85 15.59
CA LEU A 198 7.69 -7.67 14.30
C LEU A 198 6.85 -8.89 13.93
N ILE A 199 7.44 -10.09 14.05
CA ILE A 199 6.76 -11.36 13.74
C ILE A 199 5.57 -11.58 14.68
N ASN A 200 5.72 -11.24 15.97
CA ASN A 200 4.66 -11.41 16.95
C ASN A 200 3.50 -10.42 16.73
N GLU A 201 3.81 -9.18 16.37
CA GLU A 201 2.81 -8.14 16.10
C GLU A 201 1.95 -8.53 14.89
N PHE A 202 2.59 -8.95 13.79
CA PHE A 202 1.92 -9.31 12.54
C PHE A 202 1.83 -10.83 12.34
N LYS A 203 1.53 -11.58 13.39
CA LYS A 203 1.51 -13.06 13.41
C LYS A 203 0.58 -13.73 12.39
N GLU A 204 -0.40 -12.99 11.89
CA GLU A 204 -1.34 -13.47 10.87
C GLU A 204 -0.68 -13.61 9.50
N TYR A 205 0.40 -12.86 9.27
CA TYR A 205 1.22 -12.97 8.08
C TYR A 205 2.39 -13.92 8.33
N ASN A 206 2.50 -14.94 7.49
CA ASN A 206 3.69 -15.78 7.46
C ASN A 206 4.83 -14.98 6.82
N PHE A 207 5.91 -14.72 7.55
CA PHE A 207 7.11 -14.05 7.03
C PHE A 207 8.16 -15.07 6.54
N PRO A 208 8.02 -15.64 5.32
CA PRO A 208 8.88 -16.74 4.87
C PRO A 208 10.36 -16.40 4.86
N LEU A 209 10.73 -15.19 4.41
CA LEU A 209 12.14 -14.82 4.27
C LEU A 209 12.76 -14.53 5.64
N LEU A 210 12.06 -13.80 6.52
CA LEU A 210 12.53 -13.54 7.88
C LEU A 210 12.63 -14.83 8.70
N HIS A 211 11.63 -15.72 8.66
CA HIS A 211 11.71 -17.01 9.35
C HIS A 211 12.91 -17.83 8.87
N SER A 212 13.14 -17.86 7.55
CA SER A 212 14.31 -18.52 6.96
C SER A 212 15.63 -17.92 7.45
N LEU A 213 15.74 -16.59 7.46
CA LEU A 213 16.94 -15.88 7.94
C LEU A 213 17.21 -16.16 9.42
N LEU A 214 16.17 -16.09 10.27
CA LEU A 214 16.29 -16.38 11.69
C LEU A 214 16.71 -17.84 11.94
N TYR A 215 16.20 -18.78 11.14
CA TYR A 215 16.61 -20.18 11.20
C TYR A 215 18.09 -20.36 10.83
N ILE A 216 18.53 -19.74 9.73
CA ILE A 216 19.95 -19.74 9.32
C ILE A 216 20.83 -19.18 10.44
N PHE A 217 20.41 -18.11 11.09
CA PHE A 217 21.16 -17.49 12.18
C PHE A 217 21.23 -18.37 13.43
N ALA A 218 20.13 -19.03 13.80
CA ALA A 218 20.08 -19.91 14.96
C ALA A 218 20.87 -21.23 14.74
N PHE A 219 20.92 -21.74 13.51
CA PHE A 219 21.40 -23.09 13.22
C PHE A 219 22.53 -23.18 12.18
N GLY A 220 23.11 -22.06 11.73
CA GLY A 220 24.06 -21.98 10.61
C GLY A 220 25.21 -22.99 10.68
N GLU A 221 25.83 -23.17 11.84
CA GLU A 221 26.90 -24.15 12.03
C GLU A 221 26.42 -25.60 11.83
N ASN A 222 25.24 -25.95 12.36
CA ASN A 222 24.64 -27.27 12.16
C ASN A 222 24.23 -27.49 10.69
N ILE A 223 23.73 -26.45 10.01
CA ILE A 223 23.35 -26.51 8.59
C ILE A 223 24.56 -26.90 7.75
N VAL A 224 25.71 -26.24 7.96
CA VAL A 224 26.95 -26.56 7.20
C VAL A 224 27.55 -27.90 7.60
N ASN A 225 27.56 -28.22 8.90
CA ASN A 225 28.22 -29.45 9.40
C ASN A 225 27.42 -30.73 9.13
N LYS A 226 26.08 -30.67 9.24
CA LYS A 226 25.21 -31.85 9.24
C LYS A 226 24.32 -31.96 8.01
N ARG A 227 24.29 -30.93 7.14
CA ARG A 227 23.39 -30.84 5.96
C ARG A 227 21.93 -31.12 6.30
N LYS A 228 21.50 -30.76 7.51
CA LYS A 228 20.13 -30.98 7.98
C LYS A 228 19.35 -29.67 7.92
N PHE A 229 18.14 -29.77 7.38
CA PHE A 229 17.00 -28.83 7.48
C PHE A 229 16.74 -27.84 6.36
N TYR A 230 16.58 -28.39 5.15
CA TYR A 230 15.98 -27.71 4.00
C TYR A 230 14.45 -27.50 4.12
N GLU A 231 13.81 -28.07 5.14
CA GLU A 231 12.35 -27.94 5.37
C GLU A 231 11.95 -26.59 5.98
N TYR A 232 12.88 -25.89 6.65
CA TYR A 232 12.58 -24.64 7.38
C TYR A 232 13.09 -23.36 6.68
N VAL A 233 13.85 -23.52 5.60
CA VAL A 233 14.37 -22.41 4.79
C VAL A 233 13.66 -22.46 3.45
N VAL A 234 13.00 -21.38 3.04
CA VAL A 234 12.29 -21.37 1.75
C VAL A 234 13.27 -21.49 0.57
N PRO A 235 12.89 -22.14 -0.55
CA PRO A 235 13.79 -22.43 -1.66
C PRO A 235 14.56 -21.23 -2.21
N GLU A 236 13.95 -20.04 -2.20
CA GLU A 236 14.52 -18.78 -2.66
C GLU A 236 15.68 -18.31 -1.78
N MET A 237 15.65 -18.67 -0.49
CA MET A 237 16.73 -18.37 0.45
C MET A 237 17.87 -19.39 0.39
N GLN A 238 17.69 -20.57 -0.21
CA GLN A 238 18.69 -21.66 -0.24
C GLN A 238 19.83 -21.48 -1.28
N GLY A 239 19.83 -20.35 -2.00
CA GLY A 239 20.83 -20.02 -3.00
C GLY A 239 21.87 -19.01 -2.51
N GLU A 240 22.10 -17.97 -3.33
CA GLU A 240 23.10 -16.93 -3.05
C GLU A 240 22.85 -16.19 -1.74
N TRP A 241 21.58 -15.94 -1.39
CA TRP A 241 21.23 -15.25 -0.14
C TRP A 241 21.61 -16.05 1.11
N PHE A 242 21.50 -17.39 1.09
CA PHE A 242 22.04 -18.24 2.15
C PHE A 242 23.55 -18.06 2.28
N MET A 243 24.30 -18.07 1.17
CA MET A 243 25.75 -17.87 1.21
C MET A 243 26.11 -16.52 1.84
N TYR A 244 25.45 -15.44 1.41
CA TYR A 244 25.70 -14.11 1.99
C TYR A 244 25.34 -14.05 3.48
N ALA A 245 24.21 -14.65 3.88
CA ALA A 245 23.83 -14.74 5.29
C ALA A 245 24.88 -15.51 6.11
N MET A 246 25.41 -16.62 5.58
CA MET A 246 26.44 -17.43 6.23
C MET A 246 27.80 -16.72 6.31
N PHE A 247 28.25 -16.09 5.22
CA PHE A 247 29.48 -15.29 5.23
C PHE A 247 29.38 -14.12 6.20
N ARG A 248 28.20 -13.52 6.31
CA ARG A 248 27.94 -12.51 7.32
C ARG A 248 28.11 -13.08 8.74
N LEU A 249 27.51 -14.23 9.05
CA LEU A 249 27.68 -14.86 10.37
C LEU A 249 29.16 -15.17 10.67
N ILE A 250 29.94 -15.61 9.67
CA ILE A 250 31.39 -15.83 9.80
C ILE A 250 32.13 -14.51 10.08
N ASN A 251 31.86 -13.47 9.28
CA ASN A 251 32.51 -12.16 9.41
C ASN A 251 32.18 -11.49 10.75
N CYS A 252 30.95 -11.67 11.24
CA CYS A 252 30.51 -11.22 12.57
C CYS A 252 30.97 -12.15 13.70
N GLN A 253 31.78 -13.18 13.41
CA GLN A 253 32.30 -14.17 14.36
C GLN A 253 31.21 -14.89 15.17
N LYS A 254 29.99 -15.00 14.61
CA LYS A 254 28.85 -15.70 15.23
C LYS A 254 28.93 -17.22 15.05
N ILE A 255 29.66 -17.68 14.03
CA ILE A 255 29.93 -19.09 13.76
C ILE A 255 31.39 -19.28 13.34
N LEU A 256 31.96 -20.46 13.60
CA LEU A 256 33.34 -20.81 13.28
C LEU A 256 33.36 -21.90 12.20
N VAL A 257 33.22 -21.49 10.94
CA VAL A 257 33.16 -22.40 9.79
C VAL A 257 34.02 -21.84 8.66
N GLU A 258 34.77 -22.71 7.98
CA GLU A 258 35.56 -22.33 6.81
C GLU A 258 34.67 -21.96 5.61
N PRO A 259 34.99 -20.89 4.85
CA PRO A 259 34.21 -20.44 3.69
C PRO A 259 33.91 -21.55 2.67
N ASP A 260 34.87 -22.43 2.38
CA ASP A 260 34.71 -23.52 1.40
C ASP A 260 33.60 -24.51 1.79
N ARG A 261 33.35 -24.67 3.10
CA ARG A 261 32.29 -25.55 3.58
C ARG A 261 30.90 -24.95 3.38
N VAL A 262 30.78 -23.62 3.37
CA VAL A 262 29.54 -22.91 3.03
C VAL A 262 29.21 -23.10 1.55
N LEU A 263 30.22 -22.95 0.67
CA LEU A 263 30.06 -23.10 -0.78
C LEU A 263 29.59 -24.51 -1.17
N ALA A 264 30.02 -25.53 -0.43
CA ALA A 264 29.62 -26.92 -0.66
C ALA A 264 28.13 -27.23 -0.34
N VAL A 265 27.40 -26.28 0.25
CA VAL A 265 25.98 -26.43 0.64
C VAL A 265 25.04 -25.76 -0.37
N LEU A 266 25.56 -25.01 -1.34
CA LEU A 266 24.76 -24.34 -2.37
C LEU A 266 23.97 -25.36 -3.21
N GLN A 267 22.65 -25.21 -3.27
CA GLN A 267 21.76 -26.13 -3.99
C GLN A 267 20.84 -25.45 -5.00
N SER A 268 20.63 -24.14 -4.88
CA SER A 268 19.68 -23.39 -5.69
C SER A 268 20.35 -22.18 -6.36
N LYS A 269 19.91 -21.88 -7.58
CA LYS A 269 20.20 -20.62 -8.28
C LYS A 269 19.05 -19.60 -8.15
N ILE A 270 17.96 -19.99 -7.47
CA ILE A 270 16.81 -19.12 -7.24
C ILE A 270 17.20 -18.15 -6.13
N VAL A 271 16.83 -16.88 -6.31
CA VAL A 271 16.96 -15.83 -5.31
C VAL A 271 15.59 -15.21 -5.06
N PRO A 272 15.34 -14.60 -3.89
CA PRO A 272 14.07 -13.95 -3.63
C PRO A 272 13.85 -12.83 -4.64
N SER A 273 12.68 -12.83 -5.29
CA SER A 273 12.22 -11.72 -6.11
C SER A 273 11.63 -10.64 -5.23
N PHE A 274 11.91 -9.38 -5.55
CA PHE A 274 11.16 -8.28 -4.97
C PHE A 274 9.67 -8.44 -5.33
N PRO A 275 8.72 -8.15 -4.41
CA PRO A 275 7.30 -8.24 -4.72
C PRO A 275 6.93 -7.37 -5.93
N ASP A 276 6.19 -7.91 -6.88
CA ASP A 276 5.75 -7.20 -8.08
C ASP A 276 4.61 -6.23 -7.74
N ILE A 277 4.97 -5.02 -7.27
CA ILE A 277 4.03 -3.97 -6.88
C ILE A 277 3.13 -3.56 -8.05
N GLU A 278 3.71 -3.41 -9.24
CA GLU A 278 2.98 -2.96 -10.42
C GLU A 278 2.00 -4.05 -10.87
N GLY A 279 2.50 -5.28 -11.10
CA GLY A 279 1.66 -6.41 -11.47
C GLY A 279 0.55 -6.67 -10.45
N TRP A 280 0.87 -6.68 -9.16
CA TRP A 280 -0.12 -6.86 -8.10
C TRP A 280 -1.19 -5.76 -8.12
N ALA A 281 -0.81 -4.49 -8.29
CA ALA A 281 -1.76 -3.37 -8.33
C ALA A 281 -2.68 -3.46 -9.56
N PHE A 282 -2.18 -3.92 -10.71
CA PHE A 282 -2.98 -4.13 -11.92
C PHE A 282 -3.89 -5.36 -11.83
N ASP A 283 -3.44 -6.42 -11.17
CA ASP A 283 -4.17 -7.69 -11.04
C ASP A 283 -5.23 -7.67 -9.92
N ASN A 284 -5.02 -6.88 -8.86
CA ASN A 284 -5.99 -6.71 -7.77
C ASN A 284 -7.16 -5.80 -8.17
N LYS A 285 -7.97 -6.30 -9.12
CA LYS A 285 -9.32 -5.81 -9.42
C LYS A 285 -10.32 -6.10 -8.28
N GLU A 286 -9.85 -6.65 -7.16
CA GLU A 286 -10.62 -7.13 -6.00
C GLU A 286 -11.46 -6.06 -5.30
N MET A 287 -11.32 -4.78 -5.68
CA MET A 287 -12.35 -3.76 -5.44
C MET A 287 -13.77 -4.22 -5.81
N ARG A 288 -13.90 -5.20 -6.72
CA ARG A 288 -15.18 -5.79 -7.15
C ARG A 288 -15.77 -6.84 -6.20
N LEU A 289 -14.97 -7.35 -5.25
CA LEU A 289 -15.34 -8.48 -4.39
C LEU A 289 -15.84 -8.05 -3.00
N ASP A 290 -15.60 -6.81 -2.58
CA ASP A 290 -16.30 -6.25 -1.43
C ASP A 290 -17.78 -6.06 -1.79
N GLU A 291 -18.69 -6.43 -0.89
CA GLU A 291 -20.09 -6.03 -1.03
C GLU A 291 -20.13 -4.50 -1.18
N VAL A 292 -20.64 -4.02 -2.31
CA VAL A 292 -20.75 -2.59 -2.59
C VAL A 292 -21.81 -2.02 -1.64
N LYS A 293 -21.39 -1.67 -0.42
CA LYS A 293 -22.23 -0.97 0.54
C LYS A 293 -22.40 0.46 0.05
N ALA A 294 -23.65 0.89 -0.08
CA ALA A 294 -24.00 2.27 -0.37
C ALA A 294 -23.25 3.20 0.57
N ILE A 295 -22.63 4.24 0.02
CA ILE A 295 -21.94 5.25 0.80
C ILE A 295 -22.97 6.32 1.16
N ILE A 296 -23.13 6.59 2.45
CA ILE A 296 -23.90 7.75 2.91
C ILE A 296 -23.00 8.97 2.73
N LEU A 297 -23.39 9.85 1.80
CA LEU A 297 -22.66 11.10 1.57
C LEU A 297 -23.01 12.13 2.65
N PRO A 298 -22.01 12.72 3.32
CA PRO A 298 -22.24 13.81 4.27
C PRO A 298 -22.66 15.10 3.55
N GLU A 299 -23.25 16.01 4.30
CA GLU A 299 -23.59 17.35 3.82
C GLU A 299 -22.33 18.20 3.63
N LEU A 300 -22.35 19.05 2.61
CA LEU A 300 -21.24 19.94 2.29
C LEU A 300 -21.55 21.39 2.69
N PRO A 301 -20.57 22.15 3.21
CA PRO A 301 -20.69 23.59 3.37
C PRO A 301 -21.04 24.28 2.05
N ALA A 302 -21.65 25.47 2.14
CA ALA A 302 -22.08 26.27 1.00
C ALA A 302 -20.97 26.49 -0.06
N ASP A 303 -19.72 26.62 0.39
CA ASP A 303 -18.54 26.83 -0.46
C ASP A 303 -18.21 25.64 -1.37
N TYR A 304 -18.69 24.43 -1.02
CA TYR A 304 -18.45 23.19 -1.76
C TYR A 304 -19.71 22.64 -2.45
N ASN A 305 -20.87 23.26 -2.25
CA ASN A 305 -22.13 22.85 -2.89
C ASN A 305 -22.14 23.20 -4.38
N ILE A 306 -22.57 22.26 -5.23
CA ILE A 306 -22.64 22.37 -6.70
C ILE A 306 -24.05 22.09 -7.21
#